data_AF-A0A1I5I068-F1
#
_entry.id   AF-A0A1I5I068-F1
#
_cell.length_a   1.000
_cell.length_b   1.000
_cell.length_c   1.000
_cell.angle_alpha   90.00
_cell.angle_beta   90.00
_cell.angle_gamma   90.00
#
_symmetry.space_group_name_H-M   'P 1'
#
loop_
_entity.id
_entity.type
_entity.pdbx_description
1 polymer ?
#
loop_
_entity_poly.entity_id
_entity_poly.type
_entity_poly.pdbx_seq_one_letter_code
_entity_poly.pdbx_strand_id
1 'polypeptide(L)'
;MLREFLRHGTIAARSHVDVDLGLGLRGIEIVREAAQRLGGAVEVGIVAFPQDGVLRRPGVRKLLDEAAAAGAGRIGGLDPAGIDRDPVGQLDGLFEIAERRGVGLDIHLHDGGELGAFQCVLIEDRTVRTGLQGKVTVSHGFALGEVPPARQAALLDRITEAGISLATVAPVRVAPLPWLEFIGARGPGRARHGRDPRPVVPVRRRRHPADRARFRPPARLAEGRGSDGGGGAGDAAGGLVRGPGAA
;
A
#
# COMPACT_ATOMS: atom_id res chain seq x y z
N MET A 1 2.57 13.88 7.79
CA MET A 1 2.46 12.74 6.86
C MET A 1 1.03 12.21 6.75
N LEU A 2 0.43 11.56 7.76
CA LEU A 2 -0.91 10.96 7.63
C LEU A 2 -2.03 11.96 7.22
N ARG A 3 -1.96 13.22 7.66
CA ARG A 3 -2.86 14.28 7.15
C ARG A 3 -2.70 14.54 5.66
N GLU A 4 -1.48 14.44 5.13
CA GLU A 4 -1.21 14.60 3.71
C GLU A 4 -1.74 13.41 2.90
N PHE A 5 -1.65 12.19 3.45
CA PHE A 5 -2.34 11.03 2.86
C PHE A 5 -3.82 11.30 2.68
N LEU A 6 -4.50 11.80 3.71
CA LEU A 6 -5.92 12.16 3.62
C LEU A 6 -6.20 13.25 2.59
N ARG A 7 -5.36 14.30 2.54
CA ARG A 7 -5.52 15.39 1.55
C ARG A 7 -5.48 14.88 0.11
N HIS A 8 -4.73 13.80 -0.15
CA HIS A 8 -4.58 13.19 -1.46
C HIS A 8 -5.46 11.94 -1.66
N GLY A 9 -6.41 11.67 -0.76
CA GLY A 9 -7.39 10.58 -0.90
C GLY A 9 -6.90 9.20 -0.43
N THR A 10 -5.71 9.08 0.16
CA THR A 10 -5.21 7.83 0.72
C THR A 10 -5.89 7.54 2.06
N ILE A 11 -6.67 6.46 2.10
CA ILE A 11 -7.45 6.04 3.29
C ILE A 11 -6.87 4.80 3.99
N ALA A 12 -5.86 4.17 3.42
CA ALA A 12 -5.19 3.02 4.00
C ALA A 12 -3.70 3.04 3.65
N ALA A 13 -2.85 2.68 4.60
CA ALA A 13 -1.41 2.55 4.43
C ALA A 13 -0.88 1.37 5.23
N ARG A 14 0.20 0.76 4.75
CA ARG A 14 1.04 -0.15 5.54
C ARG A 14 2.33 0.59 5.86
N SER A 15 2.71 0.63 7.13
CA SER A 15 3.95 1.25 7.57
C SER A 15 4.85 0.20 8.19
N HIS A 16 6.08 0.12 7.68
CA HIS A 16 7.20 -0.48 8.37
C HIS A 16 7.61 0.47 9.49
N VAL A 17 7.76 -0.08 10.69
CA VAL A 17 8.11 0.66 11.88
C VAL A 17 9.26 -0.04 12.56
N ASP A 18 10.37 0.68 12.71
CA ASP A 18 11.60 0.12 13.24
C ASP A 18 11.39 -0.44 14.65
N VAL A 19 11.90 -1.65 14.85
CA VAL A 19 12.07 -2.28 16.16
C VAL A 19 13.52 -2.68 16.32
N ASP A 20 14.15 -2.17 17.37
CA ASP A 20 15.53 -2.49 17.72
C ASP A 20 15.70 -2.46 19.24
N LEU A 21 16.85 -2.94 19.73
CA LEU A 21 17.11 -3.11 21.16
C LEU A 21 17.17 -1.79 21.96
N GLY A 22 17.45 -0.67 21.29
CA GLY A 22 17.46 0.67 21.88
C GLY A 22 16.08 1.34 21.88
N LEU A 23 15.28 1.13 20.82
CA LEU A 23 13.94 1.72 20.71
C LEU A 23 12.82 0.86 21.33
N GLY A 24 13.02 -0.46 21.39
CA GLY A 24 11.99 -1.43 21.72
C GLY A 24 10.82 -1.33 20.74
N LEU A 25 9.59 -1.23 21.27
CA LEU A 25 8.36 -1.13 20.48
C LEU A 25 7.79 0.29 20.39
N ARG A 26 8.52 1.30 20.91
CA ARG A 26 8.01 2.67 21.06
C ARG A 26 7.54 3.29 19.75
N GLY A 27 8.23 3.00 18.65
CA GLY A 27 7.83 3.48 17.33
C GLY A 27 6.41 3.04 16.94
N ILE A 28 6.04 1.80 17.28
CA ILE A 28 4.71 1.24 16.96
C ILE A 28 3.62 1.99 17.72
N GLU A 29 3.87 2.31 18.99
CA GLU A 29 2.95 3.08 19.82
C GLU A 29 2.72 4.48 19.25
N ILE A 30 3.79 5.16 18.84
CA ILE A 30 3.74 6.50 18.23
C ILE A 30 2.92 6.49 16.94
N VAL A 31 3.14 5.51 16.06
CA VAL A 31 2.40 5.41 14.80
C VAL A 31 0.91 5.12 15.05
N ARG A 32 0.60 4.26 16.01
CA ARG A 32 -0.79 3.98 16.42
C ARG A 32 -1.47 5.23 16.97
N GLU A 33 -0.81 5.98 17.84
CA GLU A 33 -1.35 7.23 18.39
C GLU A 33 -1.60 8.25 17.27
N ALA A 34 -0.66 8.39 16.34
CA ALA A 34 -0.79 9.29 15.19
C ALA A 34 -2.00 8.93 14.31
N ALA A 35 -2.26 7.64 14.07
CA ALA A 35 -3.44 7.17 13.34
C ALA A 35 -4.74 7.42 14.12
N GLN A 36 -4.74 7.18 15.43
CA GLN A 36 -5.90 7.43 16.31
C GLN A 36 -6.31 8.90 16.35
N ARG A 37 -5.34 9.83 16.32
CA ARG A 37 -5.60 11.29 16.23
C ARG A 37 -6.36 11.70 14.96
N LEU A 38 -6.45 10.83 13.96
CA LEU A 38 -7.27 11.04 12.75
C LEU A 38 -8.63 10.35 12.81
N GLY A 39 -9.02 9.77 13.94
CA GLY A 39 -10.35 9.20 14.16
C GLY A 39 -10.70 8.05 13.21
N GLY A 40 -9.70 7.28 12.77
CA GLY A 40 -9.89 6.18 11.82
C GLY A 40 -10.06 6.60 10.36
N ALA A 41 -9.79 7.87 10.01
CA ALA A 41 -9.85 8.32 8.62
C ALA A 41 -8.76 7.68 7.73
N VAL A 42 -7.63 7.28 8.31
CA VAL A 42 -6.59 6.48 7.65
C VAL A 42 -6.39 5.20 8.46
N GLU A 43 -6.61 4.05 7.82
CA GLU A 43 -6.22 2.75 8.36
C GLU A 43 -4.71 2.58 8.21
N VAL A 44 -4.00 2.29 9.32
CA VAL A 44 -2.55 2.07 9.29
C VAL A 44 -2.24 0.66 9.77
N GLY A 45 -1.87 -0.21 8.83
CA GLY A 45 -1.32 -1.52 9.13
C GLY A 45 0.14 -1.40 9.55
N ILE A 46 0.51 -2.09 10.63
CA ILE A 46 1.88 -2.08 11.17
C ILE A 46 2.64 -3.33 10.74
N VAL A 47 3.85 -3.12 10.23
CA VAL A 47 4.90 -4.13 10.11
C VAL A 47 5.99 -3.78 11.13
N ALA A 48 6.22 -4.66 12.11
CA ALA A 48 7.39 -4.52 12.99
C ALA A 48 8.66 -4.85 12.20
N PHE A 49 9.56 -3.87 12.05
CA PHE A 49 10.63 -3.96 11.06
C PHE A 49 12.03 -3.94 11.69
N PRO A 50 12.85 -4.97 11.47
CA PRO A 50 14.21 -5.04 12.00
C PRO A 50 15.21 -4.40 11.02
N GLN A 51 15.32 -3.06 11.02
CA GLN A 51 16.16 -2.28 10.09
C GLN A 51 17.64 -2.69 10.10
N ASP A 52 18.14 -3.23 11.23
CA ASP A 52 19.53 -3.68 11.39
C ASP A 52 19.74 -5.19 11.13
N GLY A 53 18.71 -5.90 10.65
CA GLY A 53 18.70 -7.36 10.52
C GLY A 53 18.16 -8.08 11.77
N VAL A 54 17.88 -9.38 11.64
CA VAL A 54 17.23 -10.19 12.70
C VAL A 54 18.25 -10.97 13.51
N LEU A 55 19.22 -11.58 12.83
CA LEU A 55 20.19 -12.49 13.44
C LEU A 55 21.48 -11.78 13.89
N ARG A 56 21.85 -10.68 13.22
CA ARG A 56 23.08 -9.91 13.56
C ARG A 56 23.09 -9.38 14.99
N ARG A 57 21.91 -9.16 15.57
CA ARG A 57 21.72 -8.54 16.88
C ARG A 57 20.91 -9.48 17.77
N PRO A 58 21.57 -10.20 18.71
CA PRO A 58 20.88 -11.09 19.63
C PRO A 58 19.75 -10.36 20.36
N GLY A 59 18.55 -10.93 20.32
CA GLY A 59 17.35 -10.37 20.95
C GLY A 59 16.36 -9.70 19.99
N VAL A 60 16.76 -9.31 18.77
CA VAL A 60 15.83 -8.71 17.79
C VAL A 60 14.72 -9.69 17.41
N ARG A 61 15.05 -10.98 17.24
CA ARG A 61 14.03 -12.02 17.01
C ARG A 61 12.96 -12.07 18.11
N LYS A 62 13.37 -11.96 19.37
CA LYS A 62 12.44 -11.91 20.52
C LYS A 62 11.58 -10.65 20.48
N LEU A 63 12.19 -9.51 20.12
CA LEU A 63 11.48 -8.24 20.00
C LEU A 63 10.42 -8.28 18.89
N LEU A 64 10.67 -8.96 17.77
CA LEU A 64 9.68 -9.16 16.71
C LEU A 64 8.50 -10.03 17.19
N ASP A 65 8.77 -11.07 17.97
CA ASP A 65 7.74 -11.90 18.61
C ASP A 65 6.90 -11.09 19.62
N GLU A 66 7.53 -10.22 20.40
CA GLU A 66 6.86 -9.29 21.31
C GLU A 66 6.00 -8.26 20.54
N ALA A 67 6.51 -7.73 19.42
CA ALA A 67 5.75 -6.81 18.56
C ALA A 67 4.51 -7.47 17.98
N ALA A 68 4.63 -8.71 17.49
CA ALA A 68 3.50 -9.52 17.03
C ALA A 68 2.48 -9.76 18.15
N ALA A 69 2.95 -10.12 19.35
CA ALA A 69 2.10 -10.29 20.53
C ALA A 69 1.39 -8.99 20.94
N ALA A 70 2.05 -7.84 20.78
CA ALA A 70 1.48 -6.50 21.01
C ALA A 70 0.52 -6.04 19.88
N GLY A 71 0.18 -6.92 18.95
CA GLY A 71 -0.82 -6.70 17.90
C GLY A 71 -0.27 -6.05 16.63
N ALA A 72 1.03 -6.12 16.37
CA ALA A 72 1.53 -5.84 15.02
C ALA A 72 0.95 -6.90 14.07
N GLY A 73 0.20 -6.48 13.05
CA GLY A 73 -0.46 -7.42 12.13
C GLY A 73 0.54 -8.17 11.23
N ARG A 74 1.78 -7.68 11.15
CA ARG A 74 2.89 -8.26 10.39
C ARG A 74 4.22 -8.03 11.09
N ILE A 75 5.18 -8.90 10.82
CA ILE A 75 6.61 -8.67 11.11
C ILE A 75 7.41 -8.69 9.80
N GLY A 76 8.57 -8.05 9.81
CA GLY A 76 9.44 -7.95 8.65
C GLY A 76 10.80 -8.62 8.83
N GLY A 77 11.51 -8.71 7.72
CA GLY A 77 12.91 -9.06 7.61
C GLY A 77 13.58 -8.16 6.57
N LEU A 78 14.91 -8.10 6.59
CA LEU A 78 15.70 -7.28 5.67
C LEU A 78 16.85 -8.13 5.14
N ASP A 79 16.92 -8.25 3.81
CA ASP A 79 17.98 -8.92 3.05
C ASP A 79 18.58 -10.13 3.77
N PRO A 80 17.84 -11.25 3.85
CA PRO A 80 18.27 -12.45 4.57
C PRO A 80 19.70 -12.91 4.29
N ALA A 81 20.17 -12.77 3.05
CA ALA A 81 21.55 -13.05 2.66
C ALA A 81 22.46 -11.82 2.80
N GLY A 82 22.08 -10.66 2.24
CA GLY A 82 22.94 -9.48 2.19
C GLY A 82 23.25 -8.87 3.55
N ILE A 83 22.27 -8.86 4.46
CA ILE A 83 22.40 -8.28 5.80
C ILE A 83 22.76 -9.35 6.82
N ASP A 84 21.90 -10.35 7.02
CA ASP A 84 22.07 -11.34 8.09
C ASP A 84 23.09 -12.44 7.74
N ARG A 85 23.45 -12.61 6.46
CA ARG A 85 24.39 -13.64 5.97
C ARG A 85 24.00 -15.08 6.30
N ASP A 86 22.76 -15.28 6.71
CA ASP A 86 22.14 -16.58 6.98
C ASP A 86 20.66 -16.50 6.57
N PRO A 87 20.37 -16.64 5.26
CA PRO A 87 19.02 -16.50 4.76
C PRO A 87 18.08 -17.60 5.28
N VAL A 88 18.61 -18.79 5.53
CA VAL A 88 17.84 -19.92 6.07
C VAL A 88 17.43 -19.63 7.50
N GLY A 89 18.39 -19.27 8.36
CA GLY A 89 18.15 -18.96 9.77
C GLY A 89 17.22 -17.77 9.97
N GLN A 90 17.39 -16.68 9.19
CA GLN A 90 16.51 -15.52 9.30
C GLN A 90 15.08 -15.91 8.93
N LEU A 91 14.90 -16.54 7.76
CA LEU A 91 13.57 -16.85 7.25
C LEU A 91 12.88 -17.89 8.13
N ASP A 92 13.54 -18.98 8.53
CA ASP A 92 12.92 -19.95 9.44
C ASP A 92 12.52 -19.29 10.76
N GLY A 93 13.36 -18.38 11.28
CA GLY A 93 13.08 -17.65 12.50
C GLY A 93 11.84 -16.75 12.41
N LEU A 94 11.66 -16.06 11.29
CA LEU A 94 10.51 -15.19 11.02
C LEU A 94 9.23 -15.98 10.76
N PHE A 95 9.31 -17.04 9.96
CA PHE A 95 8.16 -17.89 9.64
C PHE A 95 7.62 -18.61 10.87
N GLU A 96 8.49 -19.06 11.79
CA GLU A 96 8.06 -19.65 13.06
C GLU A 96 7.24 -18.67 13.92
N ILE A 97 7.66 -17.39 13.97
CA ILE A 97 6.90 -16.36 14.70
C ILE A 97 5.56 -16.11 14.01
N ALA A 98 5.57 -15.97 12.67
CA ALA A 98 4.37 -15.67 11.89
C ALA A 98 3.31 -16.77 12.03
N GLU A 99 3.72 -18.04 11.96
CA GLU A 99 2.85 -19.20 12.17
C GLU A 99 2.28 -19.21 13.60
N ARG A 100 3.15 -19.15 14.62
CA ARG A 100 2.73 -19.21 16.03
C ARG A 100 1.81 -18.05 16.43
N ARG A 101 2.06 -16.85 15.90
CA ARG A 101 1.29 -15.63 16.23
C ARG A 101 0.12 -15.38 15.29
N GLY A 102 0.02 -16.10 14.18
CA GLY A 102 -1.01 -15.92 13.16
C GLY A 102 -0.90 -14.62 12.35
N VAL A 103 0.25 -13.94 12.39
CA VAL A 103 0.51 -12.64 11.73
C VAL A 103 1.08 -12.83 10.31
N GLY A 104 1.06 -11.78 9.50
CA GLY A 104 1.67 -11.82 8.17
C GLY A 104 3.16 -11.49 8.17
N LEU A 105 3.79 -11.65 7.00
CA LEU A 105 5.18 -11.27 6.75
C LEU A 105 5.26 -10.17 5.69
N ASP A 106 6.23 -9.28 5.84
CA ASP A 106 6.59 -8.27 4.84
C ASP A 106 8.11 -8.09 4.83
N ILE A 107 8.77 -8.78 3.90
CA ILE A 107 10.23 -8.92 3.84
C ILE A 107 10.77 -7.91 2.82
N HIS A 108 11.64 -7.02 3.27
CA HIS A 108 12.41 -6.16 2.37
C HIS A 108 13.52 -6.99 1.72
N LEU A 109 13.50 -7.04 0.39
CA LEU A 109 14.47 -7.78 -0.41
C LEU A 109 15.03 -6.87 -1.51
N HIS A 110 16.18 -6.29 -1.22
CA HIS A 110 16.98 -5.45 -2.11
C HIS A 110 18.09 -6.24 -2.80
N ASP A 111 18.51 -7.38 -2.24
CA ASP A 111 19.49 -8.25 -2.87
C ASP A 111 19.11 -8.53 -4.33
N GLY A 112 20.04 -8.20 -5.24
CA GLY A 112 19.83 -8.25 -6.68
C GLY A 112 20.19 -9.58 -7.33
N GLY A 113 19.96 -9.67 -8.63
CA GLY A 113 20.32 -10.80 -9.50
C GLY A 113 19.92 -12.17 -8.97
N GLU A 114 20.78 -13.18 -9.18
CA GLU A 114 20.50 -14.54 -8.73
C GLU A 114 20.47 -14.70 -7.20
N LEU A 115 21.12 -13.81 -6.44
CA LEU A 115 21.09 -13.85 -4.98
C LEU A 115 19.69 -13.52 -4.45
N GLY A 116 19.07 -12.47 -4.97
CA GLY A 116 17.68 -12.15 -4.63
C GLY A 116 16.70 -13.19 -5.16
N ALA A 117 16.91 -13.70 -6.38
CA ALA A 117 16.10 -14.77 -6.94
C ALA A 117 16.11 -16.04 -6.07
N PHE A 118 17.28 -16.45 -5.59
CA PHE A 118 17.42 -17.55 -4.64
C PHE A 118 16.62 -17.31 -3.36
N GLN A 119 16.67 -16.09 -2.81
CA GLN A 119 15.90 -15.75 -1.61
C GLN A 119 14.39 -15.72 -1.85
N CYS A 120 13.94 -15.31 -3.03
CA CYS A 120 12.52 -15.42 -3.42
C CYS A 120 12.04 -16.87 -3.37
N VAL A 121 12.84 -17.82 -3.88
CA VAL A 121 12.54 -19.27 -3.80
C VAL A 121 12.47 -19.73 -2.35
N LEU A 122 13.43 -19.34 -1.51
CA LEU A 122 13.43 -19.70 -0.09
C LEU A 122 12.21 -19.16 0.68
N ILE A 123 11.75 -17.95 0.35
CA ILE A 123 10.55 -17.34 0.93
C ILE A 123 9.31 -18.10 0.46
N GLU A 124 9.26 -18.48 -0.81
CA GLU A 124 8.13 -19.20 -1.39
C GLU A 124 8.00 -20.62 -0.83
N ASP A 125 9.08 -21.40 -0.79
CA ASP A 125 9.09 -22.74 -0.19
C ASP A 125 8.52 -22.72 1.25
N ARG A 126 8.92 -21.71 2.04
CA ARG A 126 8.44 -21.52 3.41
C ARG A 126 6.98 -21.10 3.48
N THR A 127 6.56 -20.23 2.55
CA THR A 127 5.17 -19.80 2.43
C THR A 127 4.25 -20.97 2.20
N VAL A 128 4.62 -21.87 1.28
CA VAL A 128 3.84 -23.08 0.98
C VAL A 128 3.86 -24.04 2.16
N ARG A 129 5.04 -24.33 2.73
CA ARG A 129 5.22 -25.27 3.82
C ARG A 129 4.45 -24.90 5.10
N THR A 130 4.33 -23.62 5.41
CA THR A 130 3.70 -23.12 6.64
C THR A 130 2.23 -22.74 6.49
N GLY A 131 1.65 -22.91 5.30
CA GLY A 131 0.25 -22.52 5.07
C GLY A 131 0.01 -21.00 5.10
N LEU A 132 1.06 -20.18 4.94
CA LEU A 132 0.99 -18.72 5.01
C LEU A 132 0.71 -18.06 3.64
N GLN A 133 0.20 -18.81 2.67
CA GLN A 133 -0.22 -18.28 1.36
C GLN A 133 -1.19 -17.10 1.55
N GLY A 134 -0.98 -16.02 0.79
CA GLY A 134 -1.76 -14.79 0.92
C GLY A 134 -1.40 -13.89 2.12
N LYS A 135 -0.50 -14.33 3.01
CA LYS A 135 -0.05 -13.55 4.18
C LYS A 135 1.37 -13.02 4.04
N VAL A 136 2.12 -13.37 3.00
CA VAL A 136 3.50 -12.93 2.78
C VAL A 136 3.58 -11.83 1.72
N THR A 137 4.43 -10.84 1.95
CA THR A 137 4.76 -9.77 0.99
C THR A 137 6.27 -9.70 0.83
N VAL A 138 6.75 -9.59 -0.41
CA VAL A 138 8.12 -9.22 -0.74
C VAL A 138 8.11 -7.75 -1.18
N SER A 139 8.78 -6.91 -0.41
CA SER A 139 8.96 -5.48 -0.68
C SER A 139 10.25 -5.26 -1.45
N HIS A 140 10.21 -4.35 -2.43
CA HIS A 140 11.23 -4.09 -3.45
C HIS A 140 11.34 -5.18 -4.51
N GLY A 141 11.92 -6.34 -4.15
CA GLY A 141 12.05 -7.49 -5.05
C GLY A 141 12.90 -7.20 -6.30
N PHE A 142 13.98 -6.41 -6.16
CA PHE A 142 14.76 -5.90 -7.30
C PHE A 142 15.29 -6.99 -8.24
N ALA A 143 15.68 -8.14 -7.69
CA ALA A 143 16.10 -9.30 -8.48
C ALA A 143 15.10 -9.71 -9.56
N LEU A 144 13.79 -9.52 -9.34
CA LEU A 144 12.77 -9.84 -10.35
C LEU A 144 12.92 -9.01 -11.62
N GLY A 145 13.46 -7.79 -11.55
CA GLY A 145 13.73 -6.97 -12.74
C GLY A 145 15.13 -7.17 -13.33
N GLU A 146 16.02 -7.89 -12.65
CA GLU A 146 17.44 -8.02 -13.02
C GLU A 146 17.79 -9.38 -13.62
N VAL A 147 17.03 -10.43 -13.30
CA VAL A 147 17.26 -11.78 -13.84
C VAL A 147 16.75 -11.93 -15.29
N PRO A 148 17.29 -12.88 -16.07
CA PRO A 148 16.83 -13.12 -17.45
C PRO A 148 15.33 -13.45 -17.54
N PRO A 149 14.64 -13.15 -18.66
CA PRO A 149 13.19 -13.29 -18.79
C PRO A 149 12.63 -14.69 -18.44
N ALA A 150 13.31 -15.76 -18.84
CA ALA A 150 12.87 -17.12 -18.50
C ALA A 150 12.93 -17.39 -16.98
N ARG A 151 13.93 -16.85 -16.30
CA ARG A 151 14.10 -16.95 -14.85
C ARG A 151 13.07 -16.09 -14.12
N GLN A 152 12.83 -14.88 -14.62
CA GLN A 152 11.81 -13.96 -14.13
C GLN A 152 10.42 -14.61 -14.18
N ALA A 153 10.02 -15.15 -15.34
CA ALA A 153 8.73 -15.82 -15.52
C ALA A 153 8.54 -16.98 -14.52
N ALA A 154 9.54 -17.86 -14.39
CA ALA A 154 9.48 -18.97 -13.44
C ALA A 154 9.35 -18.50 -11.98
N LEU A 155 10.02 -17.41 -11.59
CA LEU A 155 9.87 -16.84 -10.25
C LEU A 155 8.48 -16.24 -10.03
N LEU A 156 7.93 -15.53 -11.04
CA LEU A 156 6.60 -14.95 -10.96
C LEU A 156 5.51 -16.01 -10.82
N ASP A 157 5.64 -17.14 -11.53
CA ASP A 157 4.71 -18.26 -11.40
C ASP A 157 4.70 -18.79 -9.97
N ARG A 158 5.87 -19.07 -9.40
CA ARG A 158 6.01 -19.53 -8.00
C ARG A 158 5.42 -18.55 -7.00
N ILE A 159 5.80 -17.26 -7.10
CA ILE A 159 5.30 -16.18 -6.22
C ILE A 159 3.78 -16.06 -6.34
N THR A 160 3.24 -16.20 -7.55
CA THR A 160 1.80 -16.10 -7.80
C THR A 160 1.04 -17.30 -7.23
N GLU A 161 1.52 -18.52 -7.47
CA GLU A 161 0.94 -19.76 -6.97
C GLU A 161 0.94 -19.81 -5.43
N ALA A 162 2.04 -19.38 -4.79
CA ALA A 162 2.12 -19.27 -3.34
C ALA A 162 1.33 -18.08 -2.74
N GLY A 163 0.69 -17.25 -3.58
CA GLY A 163 -0.10 -16.10 -3.13
C GLY A 163 0.73 -15.01 -2.46
N ILE A 164 2.02 -14.89 -2.78
CA ILE A 164 2.92 -13.87 -2.23
C ILE A 164 2.65 -12.52 -2.92
N SER A 165 2.47 -11.46 -2.15
CA SER A 165 2.29 -10.11 -2.72
C SER A 165 3.63 -9.45 -3.01
N LEU A 166 3.70 -8.62 -4.05
CA LEU A 166 4.85 -7.78 -4.34
C LEU A 166 4.52 -6.31 -4.03
N ALA A 167 5.45 -5.59 -3.42
CA ALA A 167 5.37 -4.15 -3.21
C ALA A 167 6.62 -3.47 -3.78
N THR A 168 6.45 -2.37 -4.51
CA THR A 168 7.58 -1.61 -5.08
C THR A 168 7.40 -0.13 -4.86
N VAL A 169 8.52 0.58 -4.71
CA VAL A 169 8.59 2.05 -4.63
C VAL A 169 9.03 2.69 -5.96
N ALA A 170 9.12 1.88 -7.03
CA ALA A 170 9.54 2.31 -8.37
C ALA A 170 10.79 3.24 -8.36
N PRO A 171 11.91 2.81 -7.75
CA PRO A 171 13.10 3.64 -7.69
C PRO A 171 13.70 3.83 -9.09
N VAL A 172 14.02 5.08 -9.44
CA VAL A 172 14.40 5.50 -10.80
C VAL A 172 15.63 4.75 -11.36
N ARG A 173 16.49 4.22 -10.48
CA ARG A 173 17.77 3.60 -10.85
C ARG A 173 17.77 2.07 -10.84
N VAL A 174 16.62 1.44 -10.58
CA VAL A 174 16.50 -0.03 -10.56
C VAL A 174 15.54 -0.46 -11.64
N ALA A 175 15.75 -1.67 -12.18
CA ALA A 175 14.83 -2.25 -13.14
C ALA A 175 13.40 -2.28 -12.55
N PRO A 176 12.38 -1.88 -13.32
CA PRO A 176 11.02 -1.92 -12.85
C PRO A 176 10.60 -3.36 -12.59
N LEU A 177 9.77 -3.58 -11.58
CA LEU A 177 9.14 -4.89 -11.40
C LEU A 177 8.31 -5.25 -12.65
N PRO A 178 8.22 -6.53 -13.04
CA PRO A 178 7.38 -6.99 -14.14
C PRO A 178 5.88 -6.98 -13.79
N TRP A 179 5.33 -5.79 -13.51
CA TRP A 179 3.98 -5.62 -12.95
C TRP A 179 2.87 -6.04 -13.91
N LEU A 180 3.05 -5.88 -15.23
CA LEU A 180 2.06 -6.32 -16.23
C LEU A 180 1.91 -7.84 -16.26
N GLU A 181 3.02 -8.57 -16.22
CA GLU A 181 3.05 -10.02 -16.18
C GLU A 181 2.44 -10.54 -14.87
N PHE A 182 2.78 -9.91 -13.75
CA PHE A 182 2.21 -10.26 -12.44
C PHE A 182 0.70 -10.05 -12.35
N ILE A 183 0.17 -8.96 -12.94
CA ILE A 183 -1.28 -8.71 -13.00
C ILE A 183 -1.96 -9.70 -13.96
N GLY A 184 -1.35 -9.98 -15.11
CA GLY A 184 -1.84 -10.94 -16.09
C GLY A 184 -1.99 -12.35 -15.51
N ALA A 185 -0.99 -12.81 -14.75
CA ALA A 185 -0.98 -14.13 -14.10
C ALA A 185 -2.05 -14.27 -13.00
N ARG A 186 -2.46 -13.18 -12.35
CA ARG A 186 -3.47 -13.19 -11.28
C ARG A 186 -4.91 -13.02 -11.75
N GLY A 187 -5.11 -12.59 -13.00
CA GLY A 187 -6.41 -12.18 -13.53
C GLY A 187 -6.99 -10.93 -12.84
N PRO A 188 -7.91 -10.19 -13.49
CA PRO A 188 -8.58 -9.05 -12.86
C PRO A 188 -9.49 -9.55 -11.72
N GLY A 189 -9.03 -9.41 -10.46
CA GLY A 189 -9.88 -9.67 -9.28
C GLY A 189 -9.24 -10.40 -8.09
N ARG A 190 -7.99 -10.90 -8.20
CA ARG A 190 -7.32 -11.61 -7.08
C ARG A 190 -6.42 -10.75 -6.19
N ALA A 191 -6.42 -9.42 -6.36
CA ALA A 191 -5.85 -8.52 -5.37
C ALA A 191 -6.75 -8.46 -4.13
N ARG A 192 -6.81 -9.55 -3.36
CA ARG A 192 -7.27 -9.50 -1.98
C ARG A 192 -6.14 -8.85 -1.20
N HIS A 193 -6.07 -7.52 -1.20
CA HIS A 193 -5.43 -6.83 -0.09
C HIS A 193 -6.00 -7.46 1.17
N GLY A 194 -5.13 -8.01 2.02
CA GLY A 194 -5.51 -8.57 3.31
C GLY A 194 -6.11 -7.49 4.18
N ARG A 195 -7.38 -7.15 3.93
CA ARG A 195 -8.24 -6.47 4.88
C ARG A 195 -8.39 -7.43 6.05
N ASP A 196 -7.87 -7.03 7.20
CA ASP A 196 -8.38 -7.51 8.48
C ASP A 196 -9.91 -7.24 8.45
N PRO A 197 -10.79 -8.26 8.59
CA PRO A 197 -12.22 -8.14 8.30
C PRO A 197 -13.02 -7.35 9.35
N ARG A 198 -12.44 -6.31 9.96
CA ARG A 198 -13.19 -5.45 10.87
C ARG A 198 -14.16 -4.57 10.07
N PRO A 199 -15.42 -4.45 10.51
CA PRO A 199 -16.39 -3.63 9.81
C PRO A 199 -15.94 -2.16 9.82
N VAL A 200 -15.85 -1.57 8.63
CA VAL A 200 -15.69 -0.13 8.46
C VAL A 200 -16.97 0.53 8.97
N VAL A 201 -16.92 1.06 10.19
CA VAL A 201 -18.02 1.87 10.73
C VAL A 201 -18.01 3.20 9.96
N PRO A 202 -19.13 3.60 9.32
CA PRO A 202 -19.18 4.88 8.62
C PRO A 202 -18.88 6.01 9.59
N VAL A 203 -17.83 6.79 9.32
CA VAL A 203 -17.57 8.03 10.06
C VAL A 203 -18.71 8.99 9.75
N ARG A 204 -19.69 9.06 10.66
CA ARG A 204 -20.67 10.15 10.64
C ARG A 204 -19.88 11.44 10.82
N ARG A 205 -19.84 12.29 9.78
CA ARG A 205 -19.27 13.64 9.86
C ARG A 205 -19.96 14.39 11.00
N ARG A 206 -19.36 14.44 12.19
CA ARG A 206 -19.70 15.45 13.18
C ARG A 206 -19.16 16.77 12.66
N ARG A 207 -20.04 17.60 12.13
CA ARG A 207 -19.70 18.99 11.79
C ARG A 207 -19.25 19.68 13.08
N HIS A 208 -18.03 20.20 13.08
CA HIS A 208 -17.52 21.00 14.19
C HIS A 208 -18.29 22.32 14.25
N PRO A 209 -18.70 22.83 15.43
CA PRO A 209 -19.47 24.08 15.54
C PRO A 209 -18.80 25.31 14.90
N ALA A 210 -17.47 25.25 14.71
CA ALA A 210 -16.68 26.33 14.11
C ALA A 210 -16.79 26.43 12.56
N ASP A 211 -17.31 25.41 11.87
CA ASP A 211 -17.43 25.43 10.39
C ASP A 211 -18.67 26.20 9.88
N ARG A 212 -19.46 26.82 10.78
CA ARG A 212 -20.62 27.64 10.39
C ARG A 212 -20.26 29.04 9.87
N ALA A 213 -19.03 29.49 10.05
CA ALA A 213 -18.65 30.87 9.76
C ALA A 213 -17.46 30.95 8.81
N ARG A 214 -17.60 30.44 7.58
CA ARG A 214 -16.76 30.79 6.41
C ARG A 214 -17.24 30.05 5.15
N PHE A 215 -18.41 30.43 4.66
CA PHE A 215 -18.71 30.28 3.22
C PHE A 215 -19.64 31.42 2.80
N ARG A 216 -19.08 32.42 2.13
CA ARG A 216 -19.82 33.50 1.48
C ARG A 216 -19.67 33.25 -0.03
N PRO A 217 -20.73 32.85 -0.76
CA PRO A 217 -20.61 32.65 -2.20
C PRO A 217 -20.39 34.02 -2.88
N PRO A 218 -19.67 34.07 -4.02
CA PRO A 218 -19.50 35.31 -4.77
C PRO A 218 -20.86 35.80 -5.31
N ALA A 219 -21.04 37.12 -5.29
CA ALA A 219 -22.25 37.80 -5.74
C ALA A 219 -22.51 37.51 -7.23
N ARG A 220 -23.75 37.13 -7.55
CA ARG A 220 -24.24 37.10 -8.93
C ARG A 220 -24.33 38.55 -9.43
N LEU A 221 -23.69 38.83 -10.55
CA LEU A 221 -23.97 40.04 -11.33
C LEU A 221 -25.44 39.99 -11.78
N ALA A 222 -26.19 41.01 -11.38
CA ALA A 222 -27.55 41.24 -11.83
C ALA A 222 -27.49 42.04 -13.14
N GLU A 223 -27.95 41.44 -14.23
CA GLU A 223 -28.33 42.21 -15.41
C GLU A 223 -29.76 42.75 -15.22
N GLY A 224 -29.87 44.06 -15.42
CA GLY A 224 -31.00 44.89 -15.03
C GLY A 224 -32.27 44.63 -15.84
N ARG A 225 -33.40 44.78 -15.16
CA ARG A 225 -34.69 45.08 -15.78
C ARG A 225 -34.73 46.59 -16.02
N GLY A 226 -34.75 47.00 -17.28
CA GLY A 226 -35.25 48.31 -17.70
C GLY A 226 -36.69 48.16 -18.17
N SER A 227 -37.60 48.92 -17.59
CA SER A 227 -38.94 49.17 -18.14
C SER A 227 -38.88 50.41 -19.03
N ASP A 228 -39.53 50.35 -20.21
CA ASP A 228 -40.62 51.26 -20.61
C ASP A 228 -40.91 51.19 -22.11
N GLY A 229 -42.21 51.05 -22.43
CA GLY A 229 -42.88 51.82 -23.48
C GLY A 229 -42.73 51.44 -24.97
N GLY A 230 -43.81 50.91 -25.55
CA GLY A 230 -44.36 51.46 -26.80
C GLY A 230 -44.30 50.62 -28.09
N GLY A 231 -45.48 50.12 -28.50
CA GLY A 231 -45.99 50.26 -29.88
C GLY A 231 -45.58 49.26 -30.97
N GLY A 232 -46.59 48.74 -31.68
CA GLY A 232 -46.51 48.60 -33.15
C GLY A 232 -46.37 47.20 -33.76
N ALA A 233 -47.51 46.65 -34.19
CA ALA A 233 -47.84 45.94 -35.44
C ALA A 233 -46.79 45.25 -36.34
N GLY A 234 -47.25 44.14 -36.97
CA GLY A 234 -46.74 43.58 -38.25
C GLY A 234 -45.88 42.34 -38.05
N ASP A 235 -46.38 41.11 -38.20
CA ASP A 235 -46.75 40.39 -39.43
C ASP A 235 -45.56 39.98 -40.34
N ALA A 236 -45.72 38.79 -40.94
CA ALA A 236 -44.93 38.18 -42.02
C ALA A 236 -43.61 37.44 -41.72
N ALA A 237 -43.72 36.10 -41.79
CA ALA A 237 -43.08 35.21 -42.77
C ALA A 237 -41.54 35.09 -42.92
N GLY A 238 -41.08 33.83 -42.91
CA GLY A 238 -40.29 33.27 -44.03
C GLY A 238 -38.79 33.00 -43.84
N GLY A 239 -38.35 31.84 -44.36
CA GLY A 239 -36.94 31.50 -44.70
C GLY A 239 -36.18 30.77 -43.58
N LEU A 240 -35.86 29.47 -43.58
CA LEU A 240 -35.31 28.57 -44.61
C LEU A 240 -33.91 29.00 -45.11
N VAL A 241 -32.90 28.15 -44.83
CA VAL A 241 -31.63 27.83 -45.56
C VAL A 241 -30.69 27.17 -44.52
N ARG A 242 -30.57 25.83 -44.47
CA ARG A 242 -29.63 24.93 -45.18
C ARG A 242 -28.14 25.31 -45.06
N GLY A 243 -27.32 24.31 -44.67
CA GLY A 243 -25.88 24.34 -44.37
C GLY A 243 -24.97 24.66 -45.57
N PRO A 244 -23.84 23.97 -45.84
CA PRO A 244 -23.16 22.82 -45.20
C PRO A 244 -21.78 23.27 -44.61
N GLY A 245 -20.82 22.49 -44.12
CA GLY A 245 -20.43 21.08 -44.19
C GLY A 245 -18.90 21.02 -44.29
N ALA A 246 -18.31 20.15 -43.47
CA ALA A 246 -17.01 19.47 -43.59
C ALA A 246 -15.83 20.13 -44.35
N ALA A 247 -14.68 20.20 -43.67
CA ALA A 247 -13.58 19.24 -43.86
C ALA A 247 -12.71 19.22 -42.60
#